data_AF-A0A9X2GCS3-F1
#
_entry.id   AF-A0A9X2GCS3-F1
#
_cell.length_a   1.000
_cell.length_b   1.000
_cell.length_c   1.000
_cell.angle_alpha   90.00
_cell.angle_beta   90.00
_cell.angle_gamma   90.00
#
_symmetry.space_group_name_H-M   'P 1'
#
loop_
_entity.id
_entity.type
_entity.pdbx_description
1 polymer ?
#
loop_
_entity_poly.entity_id
_entity_poly.type
_entity_poly.pdbx_seq_one_letter_code
_entity_poly.pdbx_strand_id
1 'polypeptide(L)'
;MLTGRSATSVPGLVFYDAWEVAGDGGPGHTWSNANPWARPALYPDRRFDYVLSAWPRAGGAGHPVRCEVVGDGPEPASDHYGVLAELRY
;
A
#
# COMPACT_ATOMS: atom_id res chain seq x y z
N MET A 1 -9.71 -7.53 3.17
CA MET A 1 -11.17 -7.42 3.00
C MET A 1 -11.63 -6.32 2.02
N LEU A 2 -10.74 -5.46 1.48
CA LEU A 2 -11.13 -4.36 0.58
C LEU A 2 -10.67 -4.54 -0.87
N THR A 3 -9.87 -5.56 -1.16
CA THR A 3 -9.24 -5.83 -2.46
C THR A 3 -10.02 -6.80 -3.35
N GLY A 4 -11.30 -7.04 -3.05
CA GLY A 4 -12.13 -8.03 -3.74
C GLY A 4 -11.86 -9.50 -3.35
N ARG A 5 -10.92 -9.77 -2.43
CA ARG A 5 -10.64 -11.12 -1.90
C ARG A 5 -11.60 -11.55 -0.77
N SER A 6 -12.59 -10.74 -0.44
CA SER A 6 -13.69 -11.06 0.47
C SER A 6 -14.92 -10.23 0.14
N ALA A 7 -16.07 -10.57 0.73
CA ALA A 7 -17.26 -9.74 0.65
C ALA A 7 -16.99 -8.33 1.20
N THR A 8 -17.56 -7.32 0.55
CA THR A 8 -17.45 -5.91 0.95
C THR A 8 -18.61 -5.51 1.84
N SER A 9 -18.41 -4.48 2.66
CA SER A 9 -19.42 -3.95 3.58
C SER A 9 -20.64 -3.35 2.85
N VAL A 10 -20.46 -2.94 1.60
CA VAL A 10 -21.51 -2.41 0.73
C VAL A 10 -21.47 -3.15 -0.61
N PRO A 11 -22.62 -3.60 -1.14
CA PRO A 11 -22.69 -4.26 -2.44
C PRO A 11 -22.08 -3.40 -3.56
N GLY A 12 -21.25 -4.02 -4.40
CA GLY A 12 -20.64 -3.37 -5.56
C GLY A 12 -19.42 -2.48 -5.27
N LEU A 13 -19.02 -2.33 -3.99
CA LEU A 13 -17.78 -1.63 -3.64
C LEU A 13 -16.58 -2.53 -3.95
N VAL A 14 -15.65 -2.06 -4.80
CA VAL A 14 -14.39 -2.76 -5.09
C VAL A 14 -13.26 -1.75 -5.16
N PHE A 15 -12.13 -2.08 -4.53
CA PHE A 15 -10.89 -1.34 -4.65
C PHE A 15 -9.77 -2.21 -5.20
N TYR A 16 -8.86 -1.57 -5.93
CA TYR A 16 -7.52 -2.09 -6.17
C TYR A 16 -6.61 -1.66 -5.04
N ASP A 17 -5.78 -2.60 -4.59
CA ASP A 17 -4.61 -2.28 -3.79
C ASP A 17 -3.48 -1.89 -4.75
N ALA A 18 -3.04 -0.63 -4.69
CA ALA A 18 -2.05 -0.10 -5.60
C ALA A 18 -0.73 -0.87 -5.57
N TRP A 19 -0.32 -1.39 -4.41
CA TRP A 19 0.90 -2.18 -4.28
C TRP A 19 0.77 -3.55 -4.97
N GLU A 20 -0.37 -4.23 -4.80
CA GLU A 20 -0.60 -5.52 -5.47
C GLU A 20 -0.68 -5.36 -6.99
N VAL A 21 -1.13 -4.19 -7.48
CA VAL A 21 -1.26 -3.93 -8.92
C VAL A 21 0.05 -3.45 -9.55
N ALA A 22 0.79 -2.56 -8.88
CA ALA A 22 1.89 -1.81 -9.50
C ALA A 22 3.13 -1.67 -8.59
N GLY A 23 3.24 -2.46 -7.53
CA GLY A 23 4.43 -2.55 -6.69
C GLY A 23 5.58 -3.33 -7.35
N ASP A 24 6.67 -3.53 -6.62
CA ASP A 24 7.87 -4.24 -7.08
C ASP A 24 7.75 -5.78 -7.01
N GLY A 25 6.59 -6.30 -6.58
CA GLY A 25 6.34 -7.73 -6.37
C GLY A 25 6.83 -8.27 -5.02
N GLY A 26 7.50 -7.44 -4.22
CA GLY A 26 7.89 -7.73 -2.85
C GLY A 26 6.74 -7.58 -1.85
N PRO A 27 7.04 -7.76 -0.55
CA PRO A 27 6.03 -7.73 0.49
C PRO A 27 5.49 -6.31 0.81
N GLY A 28 6.21 -5.25 0.40
CA GLY A 28 5.81 -3.86 0.62
C GLY A 28 5.71 -3.48 2.09
N HIS A 29 6.66 -3.91 2.92
CA HIS A 29 6.65 -3.59 4.34
C HIS A 29 6.65 -2.08 4.54
N THR A 30 5.58 -1.55 5.10
CA THR A 30 5.49 -0.14 5.54
C THR A 30 5.84 -0.01 7.02
N TRP A 31 6.08 -1.14 7.68
CA TRP A 31 6.57 -1.23 9.04
C TRP A 31 7.54 -2.41 9.09
N SER A 32 8.74 -2.19 9.64
CA SER A 32 9.80 -3.20 9.71
C SER A 32 10.65 -3.02 10.96
N ASN A 33 11.14 -4.13 11.51
CA ASN A 33 12.10 -4.12 12.62
C ASN A 33 13.49 -3.55 12.23
N ALA A 34 13.74 -3.32 10.95
CA ALA A 34 14.89 -2.54 10.49
C ALA A 34 14.78 -1.06 10.87
N ASN A 35 13.56 -0.54 11.07
CA ASN A 35 13.31 0.82 11.53
C ASN A 35 13.46 0.90 13.07
N PRO A 36 14.37 1.72 13.61
CA PRO A 36 14.57 1.85 15.06
C PRO A 36 13.35 2.41 15.79
N TRP A 37 12.50 3.18 15.13
CA TRP A 37 11.27 3.74 15.70
C TRP A 37 10.14 2.71 15.80
N ALA A 38 10.11 1.76 14.86
CA ALA A 38 9.13 0.68 14.81
C ALA A 38 9.45 -0.43 15.81
N ARG A 39 10.73 -0.83 15.87
CA ARG A 39 11.23 -2.00 16.62
C ARG A 39 10.71 -2.15 18.06
N PRO A 40 10.53 -1.10 18.89
CA PRO A 40 10.03 -1.23 20.25
C PRO A 40 8.64 -1.88 20.38
N ALA A 41 7.82 -1.84 19.32
CA ALA A 41 6.47 -2.44 19.34
C ALA A 41 6.48 -3.97 19.13
N LEU A 42 7.61 -4.57 18.74
CA LEU A 42 7.81 -6.03 18.63
C LEU A 42 6.84 -6.77 17.68
N TYR A 43 6.23 -6.05 16.73
CA TYR A 43 5.46 -6.69 15.66
C TYR A 43 6.41 -7.37 14.64
N PRO A 44 5.94 -8.42 13.94
CA PRO A 44 6.63 -8.87 12.73
C PRO A 44 6.55 -7.80 11.64
N ASP A 45 7.53 -7.81 10.74
CA ASP A 45 7.54 -6.95 9.56
C ASP A 45 6.26 -7.15 8.75
N ARG A 46 5.63 -6.03 8.37
CA ARG A 46 4.29 -6.06 7.78
C ARG A 46 3.94 -4.82 7.00
N ARG A 47 2.97 -5.00 6.11
CA ARG A 47 2.31 -3.92 5.37
C ARG A 47 1.07 -3.49 6.14
N PHE A 48 1.16 -2.35 6.82
CA PHE A 48 0.03 -1.75 7.54
C PHE A 48 -0.71 -0.72 6.70
N ASP A 49 0.01 -0.07 5.79
CA ASP A 49 -0.46 1.10 5.07
C ASP A 49 -0.72 0.75 3.61
N TYR A 50 -1.81 1.29 3.09
CA TYR A 50 -2.33 0.92 1.77
C TYR A 50 -2.89 2.17 1.08
N VAL A 51 -2.64 2.28 -0.21
CA VAL A 51 -3.41 3.17 -1.10
C VAL A 51 -4.37 2.30 -1.88
N LEU A 52 -5.67 2.49 -1.61
CA LEU A 52 -6.74 1.80 -2.31
C LEU A 52 -7.32 2.71 -3.39
N SER A 53 -7.25 2.30 -4.65
CA SER A 53 -7.85 3.05 -5.75
C SER A 53 -9.15 2.39 -6.21
N ALA A 54 -10.08 3.20 -6.73
CA ALA A 54 -11.34 2.69 -7.25
C ALA A 54 -11.13 1.89 -8.54
N TRP A 55 -12.13 1.10 -8.92
CA TRP A 55 -12.19 0.48 -10.24
C TRP A 55 -11.93 1.53 -11.35
N PRO A 56 -11.08 1.24 -12.36
CA PRO A 56 -10.72 2.20 -13.39
C PRO A 56 -11.95 2.71 -14.14
N ARG A 57 -12.01 4.03 -14.34
CA ARG A 57 -13.07 4.67 -15.13
C ARG A 57 -12.68 4.68 -16.61
N ALA A 58 -13.51 5.33 -17.45
CA ALA A 58 -13.21 5.51 -18.86
C ALA A 58 -11.78 6.05 -19.07
N GLY A 59 -11.05 5.49 -20.03
CA GLY A 59 -9.64 5.83 -20.27
C GLY A 59 -8.64 5.25 -19.25
N GLY A 60 -9.10 4.49 -18.26
CA GLY A 60 -8.25 3.92 -17.22
C GLY A 60 -7.98 4.87 -16.05
N ALA A 61 -8.70 5.99 -15.94
CA ALA A 61 -8.54 6.94 -14.85
C ALA A 61 -8.71 6.25 -13.48
N GLY A 62 -7.73 6.44 -12.60
CA GLY A 62 -7.64 5.80 -11.28
C GLY A 62 -6.92 4.45 -11.25
N HIS A 63 -6.48 3.92 -12.39
CA HIS A 63 -5.68 2.69 -12.43
C HIS A 63 -4.26 2.96 -11.90
N PRO A 64 -3.77 2.19 -10.91
CA PRO A 64 -2.38 2.29 -10.45
C PRO A 64 -1.41 1.91 -11.56
N VAL A 65 -0.38 2.73 -11.77
CA VAL A 65 0.67 2.49 -12.78
C VAL A 65 2.05 2.33 -12.18
N ARG A 66 2.25 2.82 -10.96
CA ARG A 66 3.45 2.60 -10.13
C ARG A 66 3.07 2.70 -8.66
N CYS A 67 3.68 1.86 -7.84
CA CYS A 67 3.56 1.93 -6.38
C CYS A 67 4.91 1.62 -5.75
N GLU A 68 5.31 2.38 -4.73
CA GLU A 68 6.56 2.16 -4.02
C GLU A 68 6.44 2.50 -2.53
N VAL A 69 7.24 1.81 -1.71
CA VAL A 69 7.48 2.22 -0.33
C VAL A 69 8.52 3.35 -0.37
N VAL A 70 8.30 4.41 0.39
CA VAL A 70 9.17 5.59 0.43
C VAL A 70 9.52 5.96 1.87
N GLY A 71 10.67 6.59 2.06
CA GLY A 71 11.13 6.98 3.40
C GLY A 71 11.63 5.81 4.24
N ASP A 72 11.95 4.68 3.60
CA ASP A 72 12.57 3.47 4.15
C ASP A 72 14.11 3.50 4.12
N GLY A 73 14.68 4.69 3.92
CA GLY A 73 16.12 4.93 3.97
C GLY A 73 16.72 4.86 5.37
N PRO A 74 18.02 5.18 5.52
CA PRO A 74 18.77 5.01 6.77
C PRO A 74 18.26 5.89 7.94
N GLU A 75 17.60 7.01 7.62
CA GLU A 75 17.06 7.96 8.60
C GLU A 75 15.54 8.09 8.39
N PRO A 76 14.74 7.10 8.83
CA PRO A 76 13.29 7.15 8.67
C PRO A 76 12.67 8.23 9.55
N ALA A 77 11.66 8.92 9.03
CA ALA A 77 10.99 10.04 9.69
C ALA A 77 9.88 9.64 10.68
N SER A 78 9.43 8.38 10.63
CA SER A 78 8.35 7.81 11.43
C SER A 78 8.64 6.32 11.68
N ASP A 79 7.92 5.72 12.62
CA ASP A 79 7.80 4.27 12.80
C ASP A 79 7.11 3.55 11.64
N HIS A 80 6.46 4.29 10.74
CA HIS A 80 5.96 3.81 9.46
C HIS A 80 6.74 4.43 8.29
N TYR A 81 6.92 3.65 7.23
CA TYR A 81 7.34 4.13 5.91
C TYR A 81 6.10 4.56 5.10
N GLY A 82 6.30 5.47 4.16
CA GLY A 82 5.23 5.93 3.28
C GLY A 82 4.92 4.95 2.15
N VAL A 83 3.72 5.07 1.58
CA VAL A 83 3.32 4.41 0.33
C VAL A 83 3.03 5.50 -0.70
N LEU A 84 3.75 5.48 -1.81
CA LEU A 84 3.52 6.36 -2.95
C LEU A 84 2.86 5.55 -4.06
N ALA A 85 1.73 6.05 -4.57
CA ALA A 85 1.03 5.44 -5.71
C ALA A 85 0.81 6.49 -6.80
N GLU A 86 1.28 6.19 -8.01
CA GLU A 86 0.97 6.98 -9.21
C GLU A 86 -0.23 6.35 -9.91
N LEU A 87 -1.23 7.18 -10.23
CA LEU A 87 -2.47 6.76 -10.89
C LEU A 87 -2.55 7.35 -12.29
N ARG A 88 -3.07 6.56 -13.23
CA ARG A 88 -3.45 7.05 -14.56
C ARG A 88 -4.60 8.05 -14.45
N TYR A 89 -4.58 9.08 -15.29
CA TYR A 89 -5.65 10.07 -15.45
C TYR A 89 -6.20 10.02 -16.88
#